data_AF-A0A4Y2H2T1-F1
#
_entry.id   AF-A0A4Y2H2T1-F1
#
_cell.length_a   1.000
_cell.length_b   1.000
_cell.length_c   1.000
_cell.angle_alpha   90.00
_cell.angle_beta   90.00
_cell.angle_gamma   90.00
#
_symmetry.space_group_name_H-M   'P 1'
#
loop_
_entity.id
_entity.type
_entity.pdbx_description
1 polymer ?
#
loop_
_entity_poly.entity_id
_entity_poly.type
_entity_poly.pdbx_seq_one_letter_code
_entity_poly.pdbx_strand_id
1 'polypeptide(L)'
;MPFKNIPSRQRLINLDSNIANAYYEIYTDGSRIENETGYTLCILKDETNIQNHLFKLNIFSSVFQVELVAFEFAANWAVKEKVKVNIHTDRLSSIAVINSANTRSEFVNKVK
;
A
#
# COMPACT_ATOMS: atom_id res chain seq x y z
N MET A 1 -10.40 28.41 11.53
CA MET A 1 -10.53 28.48 10.05
C MET A 1 -10.92 27.08 9.55
N PRO A 2 -12.17 26.79 9.15
CA PRO A 2 -12.47 25.50 8.53
C PRO A 2 -12.07 25.60 7.06
N PHE A 3 -11.04 24.84 6.67
CA PHE A 3 -10.56 24.83 5.30
C PHE A 3 -11.42 23.91 4.45
N LYS A 4 -11.88 24.47 3.32
CA LYS A 4 -12.74 23.85 2.30
C LYS A 4 -12.18 22.49 1.87
N ASN A 5 -13.06 21.49 1.81
CA ASN A 5 -12.81 20.20 1.16
C ASN A 5 -12.42 20.46 -0.31
N ILE A 6 -11.13 20.33 -0.60
CA ILE A 6 -10.64 20.27 -1.98
C ILE A 6 -11.00 18.87 -2.49
N PRO A 7 -11.74 18.72 -3.60
CA PRO A 7 -12.03 17.41 -4.14
C PRO A 7 -10.73 16.74 -4.53
N SER A 8 -10.37 15.65 -3.85
CA SER A 8 -9.25 14.79 -4.23
C SER A 8 -9.54 14.26 -5.64
N ARG A 9 -8.93 14.87 -6.65
CA ARG A 9 -9.08 14.49 -8.05
C ARG A 9 -8.56 13.06 -8.20
N GLN A 10 -9.50 12.14 -8.43
CA GLN A 10 -9.31 10.70 -8.66
C GLN A 10 -8.65 9.94 -7.48
N ARG A 11 -9.49 9.35 -6.60
CA ARG A 11 -9.03 8.21 -5.80
C ARG A 11 -8.73 7.08 -6.77
N LEU A 12 -7.45 6.79 -7.02
CA LEU A 12 -7.00 5.68 -7.89
C LEU A 12 -7.33 4.32 -7.25
N ILE A 13 -7.62 4.31 -5.95
CA ILE A 13 -7.77 3.12 -5.12
C ILE A 13 -9.17 3.12 -4.52
N ASN A 14 -9.97 2.09 -4.84
CA ASN A 14 -11.23 1.79 -4.17
C ASN A 14 -10.99 0.62 -3.20
N LEU A 15 -11.05 0.90 -1.89
CA LEU A 15 -10.69 -0.05 -0.82
C LEU A 15 -11.90 -0.84 -0.25
N ASP A 16 -13.14 -0.49 -0.61
CA ASP A 16 -14.30 -0.86 0.22
C ASP A 16 -14.92 -2.24 -0.05
N SER A 17 -14.32 -3.07 -0.91
CA SER A 17 -14.69 -4.48 -1.02
C SER A 17 -13.64 -5.20 -1.84
N ASN A 18 -13.24 -6.40 -1.41
CA ASN A 18 -12.49 -7.35 -2.23
C ASN A 18 -13.10 -7.34 -3.64
N ILE A 19 -12.34 -6.89 -4.63
CA ILE A 19 -12.89 -6.59 -5.95
C ILE A 19 -13.17 -7.93 -6.61
N ALA A 20 -14.44 -8.19 -6.93
CA ALA A 20 -14.79 -9.38 -7.68
C ALA A 20 -14.00 -9.41 -9.00
N ASN A 21 -13.32 -10.53 -9.26
CA ASN A 21 -12.45 -10.76 -10.43
C ASN A 21 -11.13 -9.95 -10.43
N ALA A 22 -10.48 -9.76 -9.28
CA ALA A 22 -9.07 -9.42 -9.27
C ALA A 22 -8.26 -10.56 -9.93
N TYR A 23 -7.24 -10.20 -10.71
CA TYR A 23 -6.36 -11.18 -11.36
C TYR A 23 -5.28 -11.71 -10.42
N TYR A 24 -4.91 -10.89 -9.42
CA TYR A 24 -3.88 -11.21 -8.45
C TYR A 24 -4.26 -10.74 -7.05
N GLU A 25 -3.80 -11.49 -6.07
CA GLU A 25 -3.86 -11.16 -4.66
C GLU A 25 -2.44 -10.80 -4.20
N ILE A 26 -2.25 -9.59 -3.69
CA ILE A 26 -0.95 -9.11 -3.20
C ILE A 26 -1.03 -8.98 -1.69
N TYR A 27 -0.19 -9.70 -0.96
CA TYR A 27 -0.05 -9.57 0.49
C TYR A 27 1.21 -8.77 0.79
N THR A 28 1.09 -7.79 1.67
CA THR A 28 2.20 -6.92 2.05
C THR A 28 2.40 -6.95 3.56
N ASP A 29 3.65 -7.01 4.00
CA ASP A 29 3.98 -6.91 5.42
C ASP A 29 5.23 -6.04 5.61
N GLY A 30 5.24 -5.25 6.69
CA GLY A 30 6.33 -4.37 7.09
C GLY A 30 6.90 -4.80 8.43
N SER A 31 8.21 -5.02 8.49
CA SER A 31 8.89 -5.44 9.70
C SER A 31 10.00 -4.46 10.12
N ARG A 32 10.32 -4.51 11.41
CA ARG A 32 11.45 -3.78 11.99
C ARG A 32 12.15 -4.67 13.00
N ILE A 33 13.48 -4.72 12.90
CA ILE A 33 14.35 -5.30 13.93
C ILE A 33 15.39 -4.23 14.30
N GLU A 34 15.44 -3.88 15.59
CA GLU A 34 16.28 -2.79 16.09
C GLU A 34 16.13 -1.49 15.25
N ASN A 35 17.21 -1.07 14.58
CA ASN A 35 17.26 0.13 13.75
C ASN A 35 17.04 -0.16 12.26
N GLU A 36 16.81 -1.41 11.88
CA GLU A 36 16.61 -1.84 10.50
C GLU A 36 15.14 -2.07 10.22
N THR A 37 14.70 -1.65 9.03
CA THR A 37 13.34 -1.89 8.57
C THR A 37 13.34 -2.53 7.21
N GLY A 38 12.29 -3.28 6.93
CA GLY A 38 12.06 -3.86 5.62
C GLY A 38 10.58 -4.06 5.38
N TYR A 39 10.26 -4.30 4.13
CA TYR A 39 8.93 -4.72 3.73
C TYR A 39 9.01 -5.86 2.74
N THR A 40 7.95 -6.64 2.71
CA THR A 40 7.80 -7.79 1.82
C THR A 40 6.49 -7.69 1.07
N LEU A 41 6.47 -8.22 -0.15
CA LEU A 41 5.26 -8.44 -0.92
C LEU A 41 5.24 -9.86 -1.47
N CYS A 42 4.06 -10.45 -1.48
CA CYS A 42 3.77 -11.78 -1.97
C CYS A 42 2.63 -11.67 -2.97
N ILE A 43 2.89 -12.01 -4.24
CA ILE A 43 1.92 -11.91 -5.33
C ILE A 43 1.43 -13.31 -5.66
N LEU A 44 0.13 -13.53 -5.50
CA LEU A 44 -0.53 -14.79 -5.78
C LEU A 44 -1.46 -14.65 -6.98
N LYS A 45 -1.52 -15.71 -7.78
CA LYS A 45 -2.53 -15.92 -8.81
C LYS A 45 -3.19 -17.27 -8.55
N ASP A 46 -4.51 -17.28 -8.41
CA ASP A 46 -5.27 -18.52 -8.14
C ASP A 46 -4.65 -19.33 -6.98
N GLU A 47 -4.41 -18.65 -5.85
CA GLU A 47 -3.77 -19.18 -4.63
C GLU A 47 -2.30 -19.66 -4.79
N THR A 48 -1.75 -19.57 -5.99
CA THR A 48 -0.36 -19.95 -6.28
C THR A 48 0.56 -18.74 -6.17
N ASN A 49 1.60 -18.84 -5.36
CA ASN A 49 2.64 -17.80 -5.30
C ASN A 49 3.41 -17.74 -6.62
N ILE A 50 3.37 -16.59 -7.29
CA ILE A 50 4.07 -16.39 -8.56
C ILE A 50 5.31 -15.52 -8.42
N GLN A 51 5.33 -14.62 -7.43
CA GLN A 51 6.39 -13.65 -7.28
C GLN A 51 6.46 -13.11 -5.84
N ASN A 52 7.68 -12.94 -5.34
CA ASN A 52 7.95 -12.33 -4.05
C ASN A 52 8.91 -11.16 -4.20
N HIS A 53 8.71 -10.15 -3.37
CA HIS A 53 9.61 -9.01 -3.26
C HIS A 53 10.00 -8.82 -1.80
N LEU A 54 11.30 -8.62 -1.58
CA LEU A 54 11.88 -8.34 -0.27
C LEU A 54 12.78 -7.12 -0.39
N PHE A 55 12.49 -6.10 0.39
CA PHE A 55 13.25 -4.86 0.39
C PHE A 55 13.64 -4.47 1.80
N LYS A 56 14.91 -4.09 1.95
CA LYS A 56 15.44 -3.47 3.17
C LYS A 56 15.51 -1.97 2.96
N LEU A 57 14.91 -1.21 3.86
CA LEU A 57 14.93 0.25 3.85
C LEU A 57 16.04 0.77 4.77
N ASN A 58 16.26 2.09 4.75
CA ASN A 58 17.34 2.72 5.51
C ASN A 58 17.17 2.53 7.03
N ILE A 59 18.28 2.80 7.72
CA ILE A 59 18.33 2.89 9.17
C ILE A 59 17.39 4.04 9.58
N PHE A 60 16.46 3.80 10.51
CA PHE A 60 15.51 4.78 11.09
C PHE A 60 14.14 5.01 10.41
N SER A 61 13.69 4.17 9.49
CA SER A 61 12.28 4.23 9.05
C SER A 61 11.34 3.63 10.11
N SER A 62 10.10 4.12 10.21
CA SER A 62 9.07 3.52 11.06
C SER A 62 8.37 2.36 10.34
N VAL A 63 7.80 1.41 11.11
CA VAL A 63 7.00 0.31 10.55
C VAL A 63 5.82 0.84 9.70
N PHE A 64 5.23 1.95 10.13
CA PHE A 64 4.16 2.61 9.38
C PHE A 64 4.62 3.14 8.01
N GLN A 65 5.83 3.71 7.92
CA GLN A 65 6.36 4.20 6.64
C GLN A 65 6.67 3.05 5.69
N VAL A 66 7.27 1.96 6.18
CA VAL A 66 7.65 0.84 5.30
C VAL A 66 6.44 0.14 4.71
N GLU A 67 5.33 0.07 5.43
CA GLU A 67 4.08 -0.47 4.88
C GLU A 67 3.43 0.43 3.84
N LEU A 68 3.50 1.75 4.02
CA LEU A 68 3.05 2.68 2.99
C LEU A 68 3.88 2.56 1.71
N VAL A 69 5.20 2.35 1.83
CA VAL A 69 6.07 2.05 0.68
C VAL A 69 5.69 0.71 0.05
N ALA A 70 5.38 -0.31 0.85
CA ALA A 70 4.92 -1.61 0.33
C ALA A 70 3.61 -1.46 -0.47
N PHE A 71 2.69 -0.63 0.01
CA PHE A 71 1.44 -0.33 -0.69
C PHE A 71 1.69 0.42 -2.01
N GLU A 72 2.53 1.46 -1.99
CA GLU A 72 2.93 2.19 -3.20
C GLU A 72 3.56 1.26 -4.24
N PHE A 73 4.43 0.34 -3.79
CA PHE A 73 5.03 -0.66 -4.65
C PHE A 73 3.98 -1.58 -5.29
N ALA A 74 3.06 -2.11 -4.49
CA ALA A 74 1.99 -2.99 -4.97
C ALA A 74 1.10 -2.28 -6.01
N ALA A 75 0.73 -1.03 -5.76
CA ALA A 75 -0.06 -0.21 -6.68
C ALA A 75 0.70 0.05 -7.99
N ASN A 76 1.97 0.44 -7.91
CA ASN A 76 2.82 0.67 -9.08
C ASN A 76 3.04 -0.60 -9.90
N TRP A 77 3.18 -1.75 -9.25
CA TRP A 77 3.24 -3.04 -9.92
C TRP A 77 1.94 -3.33 -10.69
N ALA A 78 0.78 -3.15 -10.06
CA ALA A 78 -0.51 -3.36 -10.71
C ALA A 78 -0.73 -2.43 -11.92
N VAL A 79 -0.34 -1.16 -11.81
CA VAL A 79 -0.39 -0.18 -12.91
C VAL A 79 0.52 -0.60 -14.06
N LYS A 80 1.75 -1.03 -13.76
CA LYS A 80 2.72 -1.50 -14.76
C LYS A 80 2.20 -2.72 -15.52
N GLU A 81 1.65 -3.69 -14.80
CA GLU A 81 1.08 -4.92 -15.39
C GLU A 81 -0.31 -4.69 -16.02
N LYS A 82 -0.93 -3.53 -15.76
CA LYS A 82 -2.28 -3.15 -16.23
C LYS A 82 -3.35 -4.13 -15.79
N VAL A 83 -3.25 -4.61 -14.56
CA VAL A 83 -4.15 -5.62 -13.99
C VAL A 83 -4.87 -5.08 -12.77
N LYS A 84 -6.06 -5.65 -12.50
CA LYS A 84 -6.76 -5.42 -11.24
C LYS A 84 -6.22 -6.37 -10.19
N VAL A 85 -5.91 -5.83 -9.01
CA VAL A 85 -5.36 -6.59 -7.89
C VAL A 85 -6.12 -6.27 -6.62
N ASN A 86 -6.12 -7.22 -5.69
CA ASN A 86 -6.45 -6.96 -4.29
C ASN A 86 -5.14 -6.84 -3.50
N ILE A 87 -5.04 -5.83 -2.64
CA ILE A 87 -3.87 -5.62 -1.77
C ILE A 87 -4.30 -5.86 -0.33
N HIS A 88 -3.63 -6.79 0.35
CA HIS A 88 -3.88 -7.21 1.72
C HIS A 88 -2.75 -6.75 2.63
N THR A 89 -3.11 -6.08 3.72
CA THR A 89 -2.18 -5.66 4.77
C THR A 89 -2.85 -5.89 6.13
N ASP A 90 -2.05 -6.25 7.13
CA ASP A 90 -2.49 -6.44 8.51
C ASP A 90 -2.65 -5.11 9.28
N ARG A 91 -2.14 -3.99 8.75
CA ARG A 91 -2.18 -2.71 9.45
C ARG A 91 -3.34 -1.82 9.06
N LEU A 92 -4.30 -1.80 9.98
CA LEU A 92 -5.43 -0.87 9.98
C LEU A 92 -5.01 0.61 9.94
N SER A 93 -3.85 0.98 10.52
CA SER A 93 -3.35 2.36 10.46
C SER A 93 -3.02 2.79 9.04
N SER A 94 -2.44 1.89 8.24
CA SER A 94 -2.02 2.15 6.86
C SER A 94 -3.25 2.29 5.96
N ILE A 95 -4.24 1.39 6.13
CA ILE A 95 -5.57 1.47 5.50
C ILE A 95 -6.27 2.80 5.84
N ALA A 96 -6.33 3.17 7.12
CA ALA A 96 -7.02 4.38 7.57
C ALA A 96 -6.43 5.65 6.95
N VAL A 97 -5.11 5.70 6.79
CA VAL A 97 -4.41 6.86 6.24
C VAL A 97 -4.59 6.96 4.72
N ILE A 98 -4.61 5.85 3.99
CA ILE A 98 -4.96 5.82 2.56
C ILE A 98 -6.41 6.26 2.36
N ASN A 99 -7.32 5.83 3.23
CA ASN A 99 -8.74 6.22 3.18
C ASN A 99 -9.00 7.66 3.64
N SER A 100 -8.06 8.29 4.36
CA SER A 100 -8.25 9.65 4.84
C SER A 100 -8.31 10.65 3.67
N ALA A 101 -9.36 11.45 3.56
CA ALA A 101 -9.44 12.46 2.50
C ALA A 101 -8.47 13.65 2.71
N ASN A 102 -8.02 13.88 3.96
CA ASN A 102 -7.38 15.12 4.40
C ASN A 102 -6.07 14.88 5.18
N THR A 103 -5.08 14.25 4.56
CA THR A 103 -3.73 14.16 5.15
C THR A 103 -2.88 15.38 4.76
N ARG A 104 -2.18 15.96 5.74
CA ARG A 104 -1.18 17.03 5.51
C ARG A 104 0.20 16.47 5.17
N SER A 105 0.38 15.15 5.26
CA SER A 105 1.66 14.50 5.00
C SER A 105 1.89 14.36 3.49
N GLU A 106 2.96 14.99 2.99
CA GLU A 106 3.40 14.85 1.60
C GLU A 106 3.72 13.39 1.26
N PHE A 107 4.34 12.68 2.20
CA PHE A 107 4.67 11.26 2.04
C PHE A 107 3.43 10.41 1.79
N VAL A 108 2.36 10.62 2.57
CA VAL A 108 1.10 9.90 2.37
C VAL A 108 0.43 10.28 1.05
N ASN A 109 0.50 11.56 0.67
CA ASN A 109 -0.11 12.02 -0.58
C ASN A 109 0.58 11.46 -1.83
N LYS A 110 1.85 11.01 -1.75
CA LYS A 110 2.54 10.32 -2.85
C LYS A 110 2.03 8.90 -3.07
N VAL A 111 1.53 8.25 -2.03
CA VAL A 111 1.08 6.85 -2.06
C VAL A 111 -0.37 6.71 -2.57
N LYS A 112 -1.16 7.79 -2.55
CA LYS A 112 -2.56 7.81 -3.01
C LYS A 112 -2.69 8.07 -4.50
#